data_AF-A0A349G7J9-F1
#
_entry.id   AF-A0A349G7J9-F1
#
_cell.length_a   1.000
_cell.length_b   1.000
_cell.length_c   1.000
_cell.angle_alpha   90.00
_cell.angle_beta   90.00
_cell.angle_gamma   90.00
#
_symmetry.space_group_name_H-M   'P 1'
#
loop_
_entity.id
_entity.type
_entity.pdbx_description
1 polymer ?
#
loop_
_entity_poly.entity_id
_entity_poly.type
_entity_poly.pdbx_seq_one_letter_code
_entity_poly.pdbx_strand_id
1 'polypeptide(L)'
;MLSIAIISGVMSTSEALKKQLIEYSDAFSDVTLYGIEDNFPESITCDLIIYSSDIAYDEIQEMRHEILAKQVLIATRTVNFETIDALFKIGKGERVYVFNDAEPTTYQFIEHLKNIGLEDIEMVPYFPGIKVDKRIRYAISPGTLDRMPENVPNIINVGPRLFGMETIHQILKAAGLLDTLGKSYSEKYLSKVIDITKRSARYASEVSALNERLSLILSGIDEGVMVVDSKNRISIINKPLLEFLGISFRNFTGEAIDSVIRNQDIVDFCLGIKQSDESIIVINSLNLLFMRQKMTNGDRIIFVKNIEARILESNRLNRELIKRGHVAKYTFDHILGQSTAIMEAKFIAHRLAKSELTILIEGESGTGKELFASAIHGASNRASQAYLAINFSAFTDELIESELFGYEDGAFTGAKKGGKVGLFE
;
A
#
# COMPACT_ATOMS: atom_id res chain seq x y z
N MET A 1 -26.47 20.61 -45.01
CA MET A 1 -25.97 19.70 -43.96
C MET A 1 -26.20 18.28 -44.43
N LEU A 2 -25.21 17.42 -44.26
CA LEU A 2 -25.31 16.01 -44.62
C LEU A 2 -26.20 15.31 -43.58
N SER A 3 -27.28 14.65 -44.01
CA SER A 3 -28.16 13.92 -43.10
C SER A 3 -27.51 12.59 -42.72
N ILE A 4 -27.22 12.40 -41.42
CA ILE A 4 -26.53 11.21 -40.91
C ILE A 4 -27.47 10.47 -39.96
N ALA A 5 -27.55 9.15 -40.11
CA ALA A 5 -28.27 8.27 -39.19
C ALA A 5 -27.32 7.23 -38.56
N ILE A 6 -27.42 7.02 -37.24
CA ILE A 6 -26.74 5.93 -36.54
C ILE A 6 -27.78 4.88 -36.15
N ILE A 7 -27.55 3.63 -36.57
CA ILE A 7 -28.38 2.47 -36.26
C ILE A 7 -27.59 1.54 -35.33
N SER A 8 -28.17 1.15 -34.21
CA SER A 8 -27.61 0.15 -33.30
C SER A 8 -28.69 -0.77 -32.74
N GLY A 9 -28.30 -1.86 -32.08
CA GLY A 9 -29.27 -2.77 -31.45
C GLY A 9 -30.19 -2.05 -30.46
N VAL A 10 -29.63 -1.23 -29.58
CA VAL A 10 -30.36 -0.48 -28.53
C VAL A 10 -30.07 1.01 -28.59
N MET A 11 -31.08 1.87 -28.34
CA MET A 11 -30.94 3.33 -28.44
C MET A 11 -29.78 3.92 -27.63
N SER A 12 -29.52 3.40 -26.43
CA SER A 12 -28.44 3.87 -25.54
C SER A 12 -27.04 3.77 -26.17
N THR A 13 -26.84 2.81 -27.07
CA THR A 13 -25.59 2.68 -27.85
C THR A 13 -25.49 3.80 -28.88
N SER A 14 -26.56 4.06 -29.65
CA SER A 14 -26.61 5.15 -30.63
C SER A 14 -26.37 6.51 -29.97
N GLU A 15 -26.93 6.75 -28.77
CA GLU A 15 -26.72 7.97 -27.99
C GLU A 15 -25.26 8.17 -27.57
N ALA A 16 -24.60 7.12 -27.06
CA ALA A 16 -23.19 7.18 -26.68
C ALA A 16 -22.28 7.49 -27.89
N LEU A 17 -22.57 6.88 -29.04
CA LEU A 17 -21.84 7.10 -30.29
C LEU A 17 -22.04 8.52 -30.84
N LYS A 18 -23.26 9.06 -30.78
CA LYS A 18 -23.53 10.46 -31.13
C LYS A 18 -22.78 11.43 -30.22
N LYS A 19 -22.82 11.19 -28.91
CA LYS A 19 -22.13 12.02 -27.92
C LYS A 19 -20.62 12.08 -28.23
N GLN A 20 -20.02 10.94 -28.55
CA GLN A 20 -18.62 10.90 -28.98
C GLN A 20 -18.40 11.82 -30.18
N LEU A 21 -19.17 11.71 -31.27
CA LEU A 21 -19.00 12.57 -32.45
C LEU A 21 -19.09 14.07 -32.13
N ILE A 22 -20.02 14.46 -31.26
CA ILE A 22 -20.22 15.85 -30.84
C ILE A 22 -19.02 16.38 -30.04
N GLU A 23 -18.40 15.57 -29.18
CA GLU A 23 -17.17 15.96 -28.45
C GLU A 23 -16.02 16.37 -29.39
N TYR A 24 -16.03 15.84 -30.62
CA TYR A 24 -15.04 16.21 -31.63
C TYR A 24 -15.48 17.42 -32.45
N SER A 25 -16.77 17.56 -32.80
CA SER A 25 -17.30 18.71 -33.52
C SER A 25 -18.83 18.83 -33.42
N ASP A 26 -19.33 20.07 -33.29
CA ASP A 26 -20.76 20.40 -33.33
C ASP A 26 -21.41 20.11 -34.70
N ALA A 27 -20.62 19.84 -35.74
CA ALA A 27 -21.11 19.45 -37.07
C ALA A 27 -21.96 18.16 -37.05
N PHE A 28 -21.88 17.37 -35.98
CA PHE A 28 -22.65 16.13 -35.79
C PHE A 28 -23.87 16.29 -34.86
N SER A 29 -24.30 17.52 -34.57
CA SER A 29 -25.45 17.76 -33.67
C SER A 29 -26.77 17.21 -34.22
N ASP A 30 -26.95 17.24 -35.55
CA ASP A 30 -28.19 16.84 -36.24
C ASP A 30 -28.21 15.35 -36.65
N VAL A 31 -27.34 14.51 -36.08
CA VAL A 31 -27.36 13.06 -36.31
C VAL A 31 -28.63 12.45 -35.74
N THR A 32 -29.36 11.69 -36.56
CA THR A 32 -30.58 10.96 -36.19
C THR A 32 -30.21 9.58 -35.64
N LEU A 33 -30.91 9.11 -34.60
CA LEU A 33 -30.57 7.88 -33.88
C LEU A 33 -31.70 6.88 -33.96
N TYR A 34 -31.34 5.62 -34.17
CA TYR A 34 -32.26 4.49 -34.17
C TYR A 34 -31.71 3.33 -33.35
N GLY A 35 -32.61 2.65 -32.63
CA GLY A 35 -32.41 1.37 -31.97
C GLY A 35 -33.28 0.31 -32.63
N ILE A 36 -32.72 -0.85 -32.98
CA ILE A 36 -33.44 -1.95 -33.66
C ILE A 36 -34.46 -2.59 -32.71
N GLU A 37 -34.10 -2.76 -31.43
CA GLU A 37 -34.99 -3.30 -30.39
C GLU A 37 -36.05 -2.27 -29.91
N ASP A 38 -35.88 -1.01 -30.32
CA ASP A 38 -36.80 0.08 -30.02
C ASP A 38 -37.81 0.29 -31.17
N ASN A 39 -38.66 1.31 -31.10
CA ASN A 39 -39.64 1.61 -32.16
C ASN A 39 -38.96 2.08 -33.46
N PHE A 40 -38.45 1.13 -34.25
CA PHE A 40 -37.70 1.36 -35.49
C PHE A 40 -38.65 1.73 -36.66
N PRO A 41 -38.38 2.80 -37.42
CA PRO A 41 -39.29 3.27 -38.47
C PRO A 41 -39.29 2.37 -39.71
N GLU A 42 -40.41 2.33 -40.43
CA GLU A 42 -40.58 1.50 -41.64
C GLU A 42 -39.72 1.96 -42.83
N SER A 43 -39.36 3.24 -42.88
CA SER A 43 -38.53 3.84 -43.93
C SER A 43 -37.55 4.87 -43.38
N ILE A 44 -36.29 4.83 -43.83
CA ILE A 44 -35.25 5.81 -43.48
C ILE A 44 -34.64 6.36 -44.76
N THR A 45 -34.53 7.69 -44.85
CA THR A 45 -33.82 8.37 -45.96
C THR A 45 -32.80 9.33 -45.40
N CYS A 46 -31.52 9.15 -45.73
CA CYS A 46 -30.45 10.05 -45.32
C CYS A 46 -29.25 9.97 -46.28
N ASP A 47 -28.23 10.80 -46.06
CA ASP A 47 -27.03 10.83 -46.90
C ASP A 47 -26.01 9.77 -46.46
N LEU A 48 -25.89 9.50 -45.16
CA LEU A 48 -24.97 8.50 -44.59
C LEU A 48 -25.65 7.71 -43.48
N ILE A 49 -25.59 6.37 -43.57
CA ILE A 49 -25.97 5.47 -42.48
C ILE A 49 -24.73 4.86 -41.87
N ILE A 50 -24.68 4.84 -40.54
CA ILE A 50 -23.65 4.20 -39.75
C ILE A 50 -24.30 3.10 -38.91
N TYR A 51 -24.01 1.85 -39.25
CA TYR A 51 -24.39 0.70 -38.44
C TYR A 51 -23.35 0.50 -37.33
N SER A 52 -23.78 0.29 -36.09
CA SER A 52 -22.86 0.13 -34.95
C SER A 52 -22.05 -1.19 -34.97
N SER A 53 -22.49 -2.17 -35.74
CA SER A 53 -21.84 -3.49 -35.89
C SER A 53 -22.43 -4.25 -37.09
N ASP A 54 -21.75 -5.30 -37.53
CA ASP A 54 -22.25 -6.21 -38.58
C ASP A 54 -23.59 -6.86 -38.20
N ILE A 55 -23.79 -7.22 -36.93
CA ILE A 55 -25.06 -7.78 -36.43
C ILE A 55 -26.23 -6.84 -36.70
N ALA A 56 -26.07 -5.55 -36.37
CA ALA A 56 -27.10 -4.55 -36.58
C ALA A 56 -27.38 -4.30 -38.07
N TYR A 57 -26.39 -4.51 -38.94
CA TYR A 57 -26.58 -4.44 -40.38
C TYR A 57 -27.40 -5.63 -40.88
N ASP A 58 -27.03 -6.85 -40.48
CA ASP A 58 -27.68 -8.09 -40.90
C ASP A 58 -29.16 -8.15 -40.43
N GLU A 59 -29.44 -7.81 -39.17
CA GLU A 59 -30.81 -7.76 -38.61
C GLU A 59 -31.74 -6.87 -39.44
N ILE A 60 -31.25 -5.70 -39.85
CA ILE A 60 -32.01 -4.74 -40.64
C ILE A 60 -32.26 -5.23 -42.07
N GLN A 61 -31.29 -5.94 -42.68
CA GLN A 61 -31.50 -6.54 -44.01
C GLN A 61 -32.60 -7.61 -43.99
N GLU A 62 -32.78 -8.32 -42.88
CA GLU A 62 -33.84 -9.32 -42.73
C GLU A 62 -35.24 -8.70 -42.58
N MET A 63 -35.35 -7.52 -41.98
CA MET A 63 -36.63 -6.86 -41.67
C MET A 63 -37.33 -6.20 -42.88
N ARG A 64 -36.70 -6.17 -44.07
CA ARG A 64 -37.24 -5.58 -45.32
C ARG A 64 -37.72 -4.12 -45.22
N HIS A 65 -37.12 -3.32 -44.34
CA HIS A 65 -37.38 -1.89 -44.26
C HIS A 65 -36.85 -1.13 -45.49
N GLU A 66 -37.52 -0.06 -45.90
CA GLU A 66 -37.07 0.77 -47.02
C GLU A 66 -35.99 1.76 -46.55
N ILE A 67 -34.73 1.38 -46.75
CA ILE A 67 -33.57 2.19 -46.35
C ILE A 67 -32.88 2.77 -47.59
N LEU A 68 -33.03 4.09 -47.77
CA LEU A 68 -32.43 4.84 -48.86
C LEU A 68 -31.30 5.72 -48.33
N ALA A 69 -30.06 5.25 -48.51
CA ALA A 69 -28.86 5.99 -48.14
C ALA A 69 -27.88 6.10 -49.30
N LYS A 70 -27.24 7.27 -49.46
CA LYS A 70 -26.20 7.46 -50.49
C LYS A 70 -24.91 6.71 -50.13
N GLN A 71 -24.62 6.59 -48.84
CA GLN A 71 -23.46 5.88 -48.31
C GLN A 71 -23.85 5.06 -47.09
N VAL A 72 -23.24 3.89 -46.94
CA VAL A 72 -23.42 2.99 -45.81
C VAL A 72 -22.06 2.65 -45.23
N LEU A 73 -21.96 2.70 -43.90
CA LEU A 73 -20.75 2.39 -43.16
C LEU A 73 -21.08 1.43 -42.01
N ILE A 74 -20.25 0.40 -41.85
CA ILE A 74 -20.33 -0.51 -40.71
C ILE A 74 -19.18 -0.16 -39.76
N ALA A 75 -19.53 0.21 -38.54
CA ALA A 75 -18.58 0.72 -37.57
C ALA A 75 -17.82 -0.40 -36.87
N THR A 76 -16.50 -0.23 -36.78
CA THR A 76 -15.69 -0.94 -35.78
C THR A 76 -15.67 -0.13 -34.48
N ARG A 77 -16.06 -0.76 -33.37
CA ARG A 77 -16.13 -0.11 -32.04
C ARG A 77 -15.02 -0.59 -31.10
N THR A 78 -14.35 0.35 -30.42
CA THR A 78 -13.27 0.14 -29.45
C THR A 78 -13.73 0.32 -28.00
N VAL A 79 -12.96 -0.20 -27.04
CA VAL A 79 -13.21 -0.02 -25.60
C VAL A 79 -12.92 1.43 -25.23
N ASN A 80 -13.71 1.98 -24.31
CA ASN A 80 -13.44 3.32 -23.80
C ASN A 80 -12.12 3.34 -23.02
N PHE A 81 -11.16 4.16 -23.46
CA PHE A 81 -9.86 4.29 -22.83
C PHE A 81 -9.91 4.93 -21.43
N GLU A 82 -11.01 5.60 -21.07
CA GLU A 82 -11.16 6.21 -19.75
C GLU A 82 -11.34 5.17 -18.62
N THR A 83 -11.88 4.01 -18.94
CA THR A 83 -12.22 2.94 -17.99
C THR A 83 -11.22 1.77 -18.07
N ILE A 84 -10.28 1.81 -19.01
CA ILE A 84 -9.31 0.73 -19.25
C ILE A 84 -8.36 0.51 -18.06
N ASP A 85 -8.11 1.57 -17.27
CA ASP A 85 -7.26 1.50 -16.07
C ASP A 85 -7.80 0.50 -15.04
N ALA A 86 -9.12 0.28 -15.01
CA ALA A 86 -9.74 -0.71 -14.14
C ALA A 86 -9.41 -2.15 -14.57
N LEU A 87 -9.18 -2.39 -15.86
CA LEU A 87 -8.81 -3.71 -16.40
C LEU A 87 -7.38 -4.10 -16.01
N PHE A 88 -6.46 -3.14 -15.91
CA PHE A 88 -5.09 -3.39 -15.47
C PHE A 88 -4.96 -3.80 -13.99
N LYS A 89 -6.03 -3.67 -13.19
CA LYS A 89 -6.05 -4.16 -11.81
C LYS A 89 -6.15 -5.68 -11.72
N ILE A 90 -6.51 -6.34 -12.81
CA ILE A 90 -6.65 -7.79 -12.88
C ILE A 90 -5.25 -8.39 -12.98
N GLY A 91 -4.93 -9.32 -12.07
CA GLY A 91 -3.64 -10.02 -12.07
C GLY A 91 -3.48 -10.92 -13.30
N LYS A 92 -2.23 -11.12 -13.73
CA LYS A 92 -1.92 -12.06 -14.82
C LYS A 92 -2.34 -13.48 -14.43
N GLY A 93 -3.01 -14.19 -15.33
CA GLY A 93 -3.53 -15.54 -15.17
C GLY A 93 -4.81 -15.63 -14.32
N GLU A 94 -5.38 -14.51 -13.88
CA GLU A 94 -6.67 -14.51 -13.19
C GLU A 94 -7.79 -14.91 -14.15
N ARG A 95 -8.76 -15.67 -13.62
CA ARG A 95 -9.98 -16.05 -14.33
C ARG A 95 -11.02 -14.97 -14.13
N VAL A 96 -11.64 -14.51 -15.21
CA VAL A 96 -12.54 -13.34 -15.20
C VAL A 96 -13.78 -13.62 -16.02
N TYR A 97 -14.96 -13.35 -15.47
CA TYR A 97 -16.18 -13.42 -16.25
C TYR A 97 -16.27 -12.26 -17.23
N VAL A 98 -16.67 -12.53 -18.46
CA VAL A 98 -16.99 -11.51 -19.45
C VAL A 98 -18.41 -11.75 -19.92
N PHE A 99 -19.23 -10.71 -19.91
CA PHE A 99 -20.63 -10.81 -20.29
C PHE A 99 -21.11 -9.53 -20.96
N ASN A 100 -22.14 -9.69 -21.79
CA ASN A 100 -22.83 -8.61 -22.48
C ASN A 100 -24.35 -8.91 -22.53
N ASP A 101 -25.09 -8.14 -23.32
CA ASP A 101 -26.50 -8.36 -23.63
C ASP A 101 -26.83 -9.76 -24.18
N ALA A 102 -26.01 -10.33 -25.07
CA ALA A 102 -26.28 -11.63 -25.69
C ALA A 102 -25.03 -12.53 -25.79
N GLU A 103 -25.24 -13.81 -26.13
CA GLU A 103 -24.15 -14.78 -26.32
C GLU A 103 -23.18 -14.38 -27.43
N PRO A 104 -23.64 -14.08 -28.67
CA PRO A 104 -22.74 -13.70 -29.76
C PRO A 104 -21.93 -12.44 -29.44
N THR A 105 -22.58 -11.43 -28.84
CA THR A 105 -21.96 -10.14 -28.51
C THR A 105 -20.95 -10.25 -27.37
N THR A 106 -21.11 -11.24 -26.48
CA THR A 106 -20.12 -11.55 -25.43
C THR A 106 -18.85 -12.14 -26.01
N TYR A 107 -18.94 -13.10 -26.94
CA TYR A 107 -17.76 -13.64 -27.62
C TYR A 107 -17.02 -12.59 -28.42
N GLN A 108 -17.74 -11.74 -29.16
CA GLN A 108 -17.15 -10.60 -29.86
C GLN A 108 -16.44 -9.63 -28.91
N PHE A 109 -16.99 -9.42 -27.72
CA PHE A 109 -16.38 -8.57 -26.72
C PHE A 109 -15.10 -9.20 -26.13
N ILE A 110 -15.10 -10.52 -25.86
CA ILE A 110 -13.90 -11.26 -25.44
C ILE A 110 -12.79 -11.16 -26.49
N GLU A 111 -13.11 -11.43 -27.75
CA GLU A 111 -12.13 -11.36 -28.85
C GLU A 111 -11.54 -9.96 -28.97
N HIS A 112 -12.39 -8.95 -28.85
CA HIS A 112 -11.95 -7.57 -28.86
C HIS A 112 -11.04 -7.22 -27.67
N LEU A 113 -11.35 -7.68 -26.45
CA LEU A 113 -10.49 -7.50 -25.28
C LEU A 113 -9.10 -8.15 -25.48
N LYS A 114 -9.06 -9.31 -26.16
CA LYS A 114 -7.78 -9.95 -26.54
C LYS A 114 -7.01 -9.09 -27.54
N ASN A 115 -7.67 -8.60 -28.59
CA ASN A 115 -7.04 -7.79 -29.64
C ASN A 115 -6.47 -6.45 -29.12
N ILE A 116 -7.01 -5.89 -28.02
CA ILE A 116 -6.44 -4.70 -27.37
C ILE A 116 -5.27 -5.02 -26.42
N GLY A 117 -4.90 -6.30 -26.27
CA GLY A 117 -3.73 -6.75 -25.51
C GLY A 117 -4.01 -7.34 -24.12
N LEU A 118 -5.28 -7.66 -23.77
CA LEU A 118 -5.61 -8.33 -22.51
C LEU A 118 -5.52 -9.86 -22.61
N GLU A 119 -4.44 -10.37 -23.21
CA GLU A 119 -4.22 -11.81 -23.40
C GLU A 119 -3.79 -12.52 -22.11
N ASP A 120 -3.23 -11.77 -21.16
CA ASP A 120 -2.72 -12.29 -19.89
C ASP A 120 -3.84 -12.70 -18.90
N ILE A 121 -5.11 -12.62 -19.27
CA ILE A 121 -6.27 -12.89 -18.40
C ILE A 121 -7.10 -14.04 -19.00
N GLU A 122 -7.50 -15.01 -18.18
CA GLU A 122 -8.37 -16.10 -18.62
C GLU A 122 -9.84 -15.64 -18.64
N MET A 123 -10.29 -15.19 -19.80
CA MET A 123 -11.67 -14.71 -20.00
C MET A 123 -12.65 -15.87 -20.15
N VAL A 124 -13.63 -15.92 -19.24
CA VAL A 124 -14.70 -16.92 -19.19
C VAL A 124 -16.02 -16.25 -19.62
N PRO A 125 -16.65 -16.65 -20.73
CA PRO A 125 -17.95 -16.10 -21.12
C PRO A 125 -19.01 -16.45 -20.07
N TYR A 126 -19.88 -15.49 -19.73
CA TYR A 126 -20.98 -15.69 -18.80
C TYR A 126 -22.33 -15.29 -19.42
N PHE A 127 -23.33 -16.16 -19.20
CA PHE A 127 -24.72 -15.98 -19.63
C PHE A 127 -25.67 -16.33 -18.49
N PRO A 128 -26.83 -15.66 -18.38
CA PRO A 128 -27.87 -16.03 -17.41
C PRO A 128 -28.23 -17.51 -17.50
N GLY A 129 -28.10 -18.24 -16.39
CA GLY A 129 -28.38 -19.69 -16.32
C GLY A 129 -27.15 -20.60 -16.28
N ILE A 130 -25.94 -20.07 -16.49
CA ILE A 130 -24.69 -20.84 -16.31
C ILE A 130 -24.33 -20.94 -14.82
N LYS A 131 -23.82 -22.11 -14.41
CA LYS A 131 -23.33 -22.33 -13.05
C LYS A 131 -22.08 -21.47 -12.79
N VAL A 132 -22.20 -20.52 -11.87
CA VAL A 132 -21.10 -19.63 -11.48
C VAL A 132 -20.06 -20.39 -10.63
N ASP A 133 -18.81 -20.44 -11.11
CA ASP A 133 -17.62 -20.77 -10.33
C ASP A 133 -17.33 -19.63 -9.32
N LYS A 134 -17.51 -19.92 -8.03
CA LYS A 134 -17.33 -18.98 -6.92
C LYS A 134 -15.87 -18.56 -6.69
N ARG A 135 -14.91 -19.21 -7.37
CA ARG A 135 -13.47 -18.84 -7.27
C ARG A 135 -13.12 -17.63 -8.13
N ILE A 136 -13.96 -17.27 -9.10
CA ILE A 136 -13.76 -16.12 -9.98
C ILE A 136 -14.17 -14.86 -9.22
N ARG A 137 -13.23 -13.91 -9.11
CA ARG A 137 -13.40 -12.68 -8.30
C ARG A 137 -13.70 -11.43 -9.11
N TYR A 138 -13.61 -11.51 -10.44
CA TYR A 138 -13.74 -10.39 -11.35
C TYR A 138 -14.77 -10.68 -12.44
N ALA A 139 -15.52 -9.66 -12.83
CA ALA A 139 -16.38 -9.69 -14.01
C ALA A 139 -16.26 -8.37 -14.81
N ILE A 140 -16.32 -8.46 -16.15
CA ILE A 140 -16.20 -7.33 -17.08
C ILE A 140 -17.46 -7.26 -17.95
N SER A 141 -18.03 -6.05 -18.07
CA SER A 141 -19.19 -5.78 -18.95
C SER A 141 -19.10 -4.36 -19.55
N PRO A 142 -19.62 -4.13 -20.77
CA PRO A 142 -19.68 -2.81 -21.41
C PRO A 142 -20.91 -1.97 -21.02
N GLY A 143 -21.76 -2.41 -20.08
CA GLY A 143 -22.80 -1.52 -19.54
C GLY A 143 -24.00 -2.20 -18.89
N THR A 144 -24.33 -3.44 -19.26
CA THR A 144 -25.43 -4.18 -18.66
C THR A 144 -24.99 -4.79 -17.33
N LEU A 145 -25.55 -4.30 -16.21
CA LEU A 145 -25.34 -4.87 -14.87
C LEU A 145 -26.52 -5.76 -14.42
N ASP A 146 -27.67 -5.65 -15.08
CA ASP A 146 -28.89 -6.38 -14.72
C ASP A 146 -28.79 -7.90 -14.93
N ARG A 147 -27.79 -8.33 -15.72
CA ARG A 147 -27.49 -9.74 -16.03
C ARG A 147 -26.16 -10.18 -15.41
N MET A 148 -25.76 -9.61 -14.27
CA MET A 148 -24.48 -9.92 -13.65
C MET A 148 -24.43 -11.34 -13.03
N PRO A 149 -23.25 -11.99 -13.02
CA PRO A 149 -23.04 -13.19 -12.23
C PRO A 149 -23.19 -12.89 -10.72
N GLU A 150 -24.00 -13.68 -10.02
CA GLU A 150 -24.18 -13.54 -8.58
C GLU A 150 -22.88 -13.80 -7.81
N ASN A 151 -22.64 -13.03 -6.73
CA ASN A 151 -21.52 -13.18 -5.80
C ASN A 151 -20.11 -12.92 -6.38
N VAL A 152 -19.99 -12.10 -7.42
CA VAL A 152 -18.67 -11.62 -7.89
C VAL A 152 -18.32 -10.29 -7.20
N PRO A 153 -17.21 -10.21 -6.43
CA PRO A 153 -16.90 -9.04 -5.61
C PRO A 153 -16.40 -7.83 -6.40
N ASN A 154 -15.76 -8.02 -7.56
CA ASN A 154 -15.19 -6.92 -8.35
C ASN A 154 -15.82 -6.89 -9.74
N ILE A 155 -16.64 -5.88 -10.00
CA ILE A 155 -17.27 -5.68 -11.32
C ILE A 155 -16.61 -4.48 -11.99
N ILE A 156 -16.12 -4.69 -13.21
CA ILE A 156 -15.49 -3.67 -14.04
C ILE A 156 -16.43 -3.35 -15.18
N ASN A 157 -17.10 -2.21 -15.09
CA ASN A 157 -17.87 -1.66 -16.20
C ASN A 157 -16.94 -0.85 -17.10
N VAL A 158 -16.68 -1.34 -18.31
CA VAL A 158 -15.83 -0.64 -19.28
C VAL A 158 -16.59 0.46 -20.04
N GLY A 159 -17.90 0.56 -19.84
CA GLY A 159 -18.77 1.51 -20.52
C GLY A 159 -18.99 1.16 -21.99
N PRO A 160 -19.81 1.98 -22.69
CA PRO A 160 -20.19 1.70 -24.06
C PRO A 160 -18.96 1.68 -24.97
N ARG A 161 -18.94 0.72 -25.91
CA ARG A 161 -17.91 0.66 -26.95
C ARG A 161 -18.13 1.83 -27.92
N LEU A 162 -17.10 2.65 -28.08
CA LEU A 162 -17.11 3.87 -28.88
C LEU A 162 -16.54 3.62 -30.28
N PHE A 163 -16.73 4.51 -31.24
CA PHE A 163 -16.08 4.39 -32.55
C PHE A 163 -14.55 4.44 -32.41
N GLY A 164 -13.88 3.50 -33.10
CA GLY A 164 -12.42 3.54 -33.26
C GLY A 164 -11.97 4.61 -34.24
N MET A 165 -10.66 4.85 -34.29
CA MET A 165 -10.04 5.85 -35.18
C MET A 165 -10.38 5.64 -36.65
N GLU A 166 -10.36 4.38 -37.10
CA GLU A 166 -10.66 4.02 -38.49
C GLU A 166 -12.10 4.37 -38.86
N THR A 167 -13.07 3.96 -38.03
CA THR A 167 -14.49 4.27 -38.22
C THR A 167 -14.72 5.78 -38.31
N ILE A 168 -14.08 6.56 -37.45
CA ILE A 168 -14.25 8.01 -37.47
C ILE A 168 -13.59 8.63 -38.70
N HIS A 169 -12.42 8.15 -39.09
CA HIS A 169 -11.77 8.57 -40.33
C HIS A 169 -12.69 8.37 -41.53
N GLN A 170 -13.34 7.20 -41.62
CA GLN A 170 -14.30 6.89 -42.66
C GLN A 170 -15.56 7.76 -42.59
N ILE A 171 -16.10 8.03 -41.39
CA ILE A 171 -17.24 8.96 -41.19
C ILE A 171 -16.87 10.37 -41.68
N LEU A 172 -15.69 10.88 -41.31
CA LEU A 172 -15.22 12.19 -41.75
C LEU A 172 -15.02 12.26 -43.26
N LYS A 173 -14.51 11.19 -43.86
CA LYS A 173 -14.36 11.07 -45.32
C LYS A 173 -15.72 11.09 -46.02
N ALA A 174 -16.68 10.28 -45.54
CA ALA A 174 -18.04 10.22 -46.07
C ALA A 174 -18.79 11.55 -45.93
N ALA A 175 -18.55 12.27 -44.82
CA ALA A 175 -19.13 13.58 -44.56
C ALA A 175 -18.43 14.74 -45.31
N GLY A 176 -17.31 14.49 -46.02
CA GLY A 176 -16.51 15.53 -46.67
C GLY A 176 -15.78 16.47 -45.70
N LEU A 177 -15.57 16.03 -44.46
CA LEU A 177 -14.97 16.80 -43.36
C LEU A 177 -13.54 16.33 -43.02
N LEU A 178 -12.97 15.39 -43.77
CA LEU A 178 -11.66 14.82 -43.44
C LEU A 178 -10.54 15.87 -43.50
N ASP A 179 -10.53 16.72 -44.52
CA ASP A 179 -9.49 17.74 -44.68
C ASP A 179 -9.57 18.87 -43.63
N THR A 180 -10.78 19.13 -43.13
CA THR A 180 -11.03 20.20 -42.14
C THR A 180 -10.88 19.71 -40.70
N LEU A 181 -11.38 18.51 -40.37
CA LEU A 181 -11.43 17.99 -39.00
C LEU A 181 -10.49 16.81 -38.74
N GLY A 182 -9.99 16.13 -39.77
CA GLY A 182 -9.18 14.92 -39.61
C GLY A 182 -7.91 15.14 -38.78
N LYS A 183 -7.21 16.26 -38.99
CA LYS A 183 -6.04 16.64 -38.19
C LYS A 183 -6.41 16.87 -36.73
N SER A 184 -7.44 17.67 -36.45
CA SER A 184 -7.90 17.97 -35.10
C SER A 184 -8.38 16.71 -34.37
N TYR A 185 -9.04 15.79 -35.08
CA TYR A 185 -9.46 14.50 -34.54
C TYR A 185 -8.26 13.65 -34.11
N SER A 186 -7.24 13.55 -34.98
CA SER A 186 -6.01 12.81 -34.69
C SER A 186 -5.26 13.40 -33.49
N GLU A 187 -5.17 14.72 -33.40
CA GLU A 187 -4.53 15.41 -32.27
C GLU A 187 -5.30 15.19 -30.96
N LYS A 188 -6.64 15.29 -30.98
CA LYS A 188 -7.49 15.00 -29.80
C LYS A 188 -7.33 13.56 -29.31
N TYR A 189 -7.32 12.59 -30.22
CA TYR A 189 -7.11 11.19 -29.84
C TYR A 189 -5.71 10.95 -29.27
N LEU A 190 -4.66 11.48 -29.91
CA LEU A 190 -3.29 11.39 -29.41
C LEU A 190 -3.16 12.03 -28.02
N SER A 191 -3.86 13.15 -27.77
CA SER A 191 -3.91 13.77 -26.44
C SER A 191 -4.48 12.81 -25.38
N LYS A 192 -5.57 12.09 -25.68
CA LYS A 192 -6.14 11.09 -24.75
C LYS A 192 -5.13 9.98 -24.42
N VAL A 193 -4.39 9.49 -25.42
CA VAL A 193 -3.33 8.48 -25.22
C VAL A 193 -2.16 9.03 -24.39
N ILE A 194 -1.72 10.26 -24.68
CA ILE A 194 -0.64 10.93 -23.94
C ILE A 194 -1.04 11.16 -22.48
N ASP A 195 -2.29 11.53 -22.21
CA ASP A 195 -2.78 11.76 -20.85
C ASP A 195 -2.77 10.48 -20.02
N ILE A 196 -3.19 9.34 -20.58
CA ILE A 196 -3.08 8.03 -19.93
C ILE A 196 -1.61 7.73 -19.61
N THR A 197 -0.72 7.91 -20.58
CA THR A 197 0.71 7.67 -20.41
C THR A 197 1.30 8.54 -19.30
N LYS A 198 0.91 9.82 -19.22
CA LYS A 198 1.31 10.74 -18.14
C LYS A 198 0.78 10.29 -16.78
N ARG A 199 -0.48 9.82 -16.69
CA ARG A 199 -1.02 9.28 -15.43
C ARG A 199 -0.21 8.08 -14.95
N SER A 200 0.07 7.12 -15.83
CA SER A 200 0.90 5.95 -15.50
C SER A 200 2.31 6.34 -15.04
N ALA A 201 2.94 7.30 -15.71
CA ALA A 201 4.27 7.77 -15.31
C ALA A 201 4.26 8.45 -13.92
N ARG A 202 3.23 9.24 -13.61
CA ARG A 202 3.05 9.84 -12.27
C ARG A 202 2.89 8.77 -11.20
N TYR A 203 2.04 7.77 -11.42
CA TYR A 203 1.88 6.66 -10.48
C TYR A 203 3.19 5.91 -10.23
N ALA A 204 3.97 5.63 -11.28
CA ALA A 204 5.27 4.99 -11.14
C ALA A 204 6.23 5.83 -10.30
N SER A 205 6.27 7.15 -10.53
CA SER A 205 7.09 8.07 -9.74
C SER A 205 6.65 8.17 -8.28
N GLU A 206 5.34 8.18 -8.00
CA GLU A 206 4.80 8.21 -6.63
C GLU A 206 5.15 6.94 -5.86
N VAL A 207 5.01 5.77 -6.49
CA VAL A 207 5.40 4.47 -5.89
C VAL A 207 6.90 4.45 -5.59
N SER A 208 7.74 4.94 -6.53
CA SER A 208 9.18 5.03 -6.31
C SER A 208 9.53 5.96 -5.14
N ALA A 209 8.90 7.14 -5.07
CA ALA A 209 9.13 8.10 -3.99
C ALA A 209 8.66 7.56 -2.63
N LEU A 210 7.57 6.79 -2.60
CA LEU A 210 7.10 6.11 -1.39
C LEU A 210 8.11 5.06 -0.91
N ASN A 211 8.61 4.22 -1.81
CA ASN A 211 9.63 3.21 -1.49
C ASN A 211 10.94 3.84 -0.98
N GLU A 212 11.36 4.96 -1.57
CA GLU A 212 12.53 5.70 -1.11
C GLU A 212 12.32 6.26 0.30
N ARG A 213 11.13 6.84 0.59
CA ARG A 213 10.77 7.30 1.95
C ARG A 213 10.76 6.16 2.96
N LEU A 214 10.20 5.00 2.60
CA LEU A 214 10.24 3.81 3.46
C LEU A 214 11.69 3.37 3.74
N SER A 215 12.55 3.36 2.72
CA SER A 215 13.97 3.04 2.88
C SER A 215 14.70 4.02 3.81
N LEU A 216 14.37 5.31 3.76
CA LEU A 216 14.94 6.32 4.66
C LEU A 216 14.49 6.11 6.11
N ILE A 217 13.19 5.84 6.34
CA ILE A 217 12.66 5.54 7.67
C ILE A 217 13.35 4.30 8.25
N LEU A 218 13.42 3.21 7.48
CA LEU A 218 14.10 1.99 7.91
C LEU A 218 15.59 2.18 8.16
N SER A 219 16.24 3.12 7.46
CA SER A 219 17.65 3.44 7.69
C SER A 219 17.90 4.30 8.93
N GLY A 220 16.86 4.96 9.47
CA GLY A 220 16.95 5.73 10.72
C GLY A 220 16.81 4.88 11.98
N ILE A 221 16.47 3.59 11.84
CA ILE A 221 16.40 2.65 12.97
C ILE A 221 17.80 2.07 13.18
N ASP A 222 18.26 1.94 14.43
CA ASP A 222 19.54 1.30 14.77
C ASP A 222 19.54 -0.25 14.61
N GLU A 223 18.54 -0.79 13.92
CA GLU A 223 18.34 -2.22 13.68
C GLU A 223 18.50 -2.52 12.19
N GLY A 224 19.11 -3.66 11.87
CA GLY A 224 19.18 -4.17 10.52
C GLY A 224 17.83 -4.76 10.11
N VAL A 225 17.32 -4.38 8.94
CA VAL A 225 16.06 -4.87 8.38
C VAL A 225 16.29 -5.34 6.96
N MET A 226 15.79 -6.53 6.66
CA MET A 226 15.75 -7.08 5.29
C MET A 226 14.44 -7.79 5.04
N VAL A 227 13.90 -7.64 3.83
CA VAL A 227 12.73 -8.36 3.36
C VAL A 227 13.16 -9.22 2.17
N VAL A 228 12.82 -10.51 2.24
CA VAL A 228 13.10 -11.50 1.20
C VAL A 228 11.77 -12.03 0.68
N ASP A 229 11.59 -11.99 -0.64
CA ASP A 229 10.36 -12.45 -1.28
C ASP A 229 10.27 -14.00 -1.32
N SER A 230 9.10 -14.50 -1.73
CA SER A 230 8.87 -15.94 -1.93
C SER A 230 9.81 -16.62 -2.94
N LYS A 231 10.53 -15.85 -3.78
CA LYS A 231 11.52 -16.32 -4.75
C LYS A 231 12.96 -16.15 -4.25
N ASN A 232 13.15 -15.88 -2.96
CA ASN A 232 14.43 -15.72 -2.30
C ASN A 232 15.26 -14.51 -2.80
N ARG A 233 14.57 -13.46 -3.27
CA ARG A 233 15.19 -12.20 -3.69
C ARG A 233 14.97 -11.12 -2.65
N ILE A 234 15.94 -10.22 -2.54
CA ILE A 234 15.88 -9.09 -1.61
C ILE A 234 14.89 -8.07 -2.15
N SER A 235 13.80 -7.82 -1.43
CA SER A 235 12.86 -6.73 -1.73
C SER A 235 13.28 -5.43 -1.04
N ILE A 236 13.82 -5.52 0.17
CA ILE A 236 14.26 -4.38 0.98
C ILE A 236 15.51 -4.80 1.76
N ILE A 237 16.49 -3.92 1.86
CA ILE A 237 17.60 -4.04 2.81
C ILE A 237 18.02 -2.65 3.26
N ASN A 238 18.08 -2.41 4.57
CA ASN A 238 18.45 -1.09 5.10
C ASN A 238 19.96 -0.96 5.32
N LYS A 239 20.40 0.28 5.52
CA LYS A 239 21.81 0.62 5.73
C LYS A 239 22.44 -0.04 6.97
N PRO A 240 21.81 -0.02 8.17
CA PRO A 240 22.34 -0.70 9.35
C PRO A 240 22.69 -2.18 9.12
N LEU A 241 21.84 -2.92 8.41
CA LEU A 241 22.13 -4.33 8.13
C LEU A 241 23.38 -4.49 7.25
N LEU A 242 23.52 -3.65 6.22
CA LEU A 242 24.70 -3.67 5.35
C LEU A 242 25.98 -3.38 6.14
N GLU A 243 25.93 -2.44 7.08
CA GLU A 243 27.05 -2.11 7.97
C GLU A 243 27.40 -3.28 8.90
N PHE A 244 26.40 -3.92 9.52
CA PHE A 244 26.61 -5.12 10.34
C PHE A 244 27.26 -6.27 9.56
N LEU A 245 26.87 -6.44 8.29
CA LEU A 245 27.42 -7.46 7.40
C LEU A 245 28.75 -7.05 6.74
N GLY A 246 29.18 -5.79 6.87
CA GLY A 246 30.37 -5.27 6.19
C GLY A 246 30.24 -5.16 4.67
N ILE A 247 29.02 -4.99 4.16
CA ILE A 247 28.70 -4.91 2.73
C ILE A 247 28.61 -3.43 2.32
N SER A 248 29.23 -3.08 1.18
CA SER A 248 29.16 -1.71 0.65
C SER A 248 27.73 -1.35 0.21
N PHE A 249 27.31 -0.11 0.52
CA PHE A 249 25.98 0.38 0.17
C PHE A 249 25.79 0.48 -1.35
N ARG A 250 24.80 -0.24 -1.87
CA ARG A 250 24.25 -0.13 -3.24
C ARG A 250 22.81 -0.62 -3.27
N ASN A 251 22.11 -0.46 -4.39
CA ASN A 251 20.79 -1.04 -4.56
C ASN A 251 20.91 -2.56 -4.81
N PHE A 252 20.34 -3.36 -3.91
CA PHE A 252 20.29 -4.83 -3.98
C PHE A 252 18.88 -5.37 -4.29
N THR A 253 17.92 -4.48 -4.55
CA THR A 253 16.53 -4.86 -4.78
C THR A 253 16.40 -5.78 -6.00
N GLY A 254 15.75 -6.92 -5.84
CA GLY A 254 15.56 -7.95 -6.86
C GLY A 254 16.73 -8.93 -7.02
N GLU A 255 17.86 -8.71 -6.35
CA GLU A 255 18.98 -9.66 -6.35
C GLU A 255 18.69 -10.86 -5.44
N ALA A 256 19.26 -12.01 -5.79
CA ALA A 256 19.11 -13.21 -4.98
C ALA A 256 19.93 -13.10 -3.70
N ILE A 257 19.39 -13.55 -2.57
CA ILE A 257 20.03 -13.35 -1.25
C ILE A 257 21.44 -13.96 -1.19
N ASP A 258 21.63 -15.12 -1.80
CA ASP A 258 22.89 -15.87 -1.89
C ASP A 258 23.95 -15.18 -2.74
N SER A 259 23.56 -14.32 -3.69
CA SER A 259 24.50 -13.48 -4.43
C SER A 259 25.03 -12.28 -3.63
N VAL A 260 24.29 -11.85 -2.60
CA VAL A 260 24.60 -10.66 -1.79
C VAL A 260 25.28 -11.05 -0.47
N ILE A 261 24.71 -12.02 0.25
CA ILE A 261 25.19 -12.48 1.54
C ILE A 261 25.97 -13.77 1.35
N ARG A 262 27.29 -13.71 1.52
CA ARG A 262 28.18 -14.88 1.35
C ARG A 262 28.16 -15.87 2.51
N ASN A 263 27.67 -15.46 3.67
CA ASN A 263 27.64 -16.31 4.86
C ASN A 263 26.43 -17.25 4.79
N GLN A 264 26.69 -18.53 4.59
CA GLN A 264 25.65 -19.56 4.42
C GLN A 264 24.75 -19.69 5.65
N ASP A 265 25.29 -19.50 6.86
CA ASP A 265 24.49 -19.59 8.09
C ASP A 265 23.38 -18.54 8.16
N ILE A 266 23.65 -17.35 7.60
CA ILE A 266 22.70 -16.25 7.50
C ILE A 266 21.68 -16.55 6.42
N VAL A 267 22.14 -16.98 5.24
CA VAL A 267 21.27 -17.36 4.13
C VAL A 267 20.29 -18.44 4.58
N ASP A 268 20.77 -19.51 5.20
CA ASP A 268 19.95 -20.62 5.70
C ASP A 268 18.92 -20.16 6.75
N PHE A 269 19.31 -19.21 7.61
CA PHE A 269 18.39 -18.57 8.55
C PHE A 269 17.31 -17.76 7.80
N CYS A 270 17.69 -16.87 6.89
CA CYS A 270 16.76 -16.02 6.15
C CYS A 270 15.79 -16.84 5.29
N LEU A 271 16.24 -17.95 4.73
CA LEU A 271 15.46 -18.84 3.88
C LEU A 271 14.49 -19.76 4.66
N GLY A 272 14.59 -19.79 5.99
CA GLY A 272 13.74 -20.66 6.80
C GLY A 272 14.18 -22.13 6.82
N ILE A 273 15.42 -22.42 6.42
CA ILE A 273 16.01 -23.77 6.50
C ILE A 273 16.25 -24.14 7.97
N LYS A 274 16.66 -23.15 8.79
CA LYS A 274 16.76 -23.31 10.25
C LYS A 274 15.37 -23.27 10.91
N GLN A 275 15.06 -24.27 11.75
CA GLN A 275 13.76 -24.40 12.42
C GLN A 275 13.46 -23.25 13.39
N SER A 276 14.48 -22.64 14.00
CA SER A 276 14.29 -21.49 14.89
C SER A 276 14.03 -20.21 14.10
N ASP A 277 13.06 -19.41 14.56
CA ASP A 277 12.80 -18.05 14.07
C ASP A 277 13.72 -17.00 14.73
N GLU A 278 14.59 -17.43 15.67
CA GLU A 278 15.60 -16.58 16.31
C GLU A 278 16.97 -17.26 16.33
N SER A 279 18.04 -16.50 16.11
CA SER A 279 19.42 -17.00 16.07
C SER A 279 20.41 -15.91 16.46
N ILE A 280 21.37 -16.23 17.33
CA ILE A 280 22.52 -15.35 17.56
C ILE A 280 23.63 -15.77 16.60
N ILE A 281 24.13 -14.82 15.81
CA ILE A 281 25.21 -15.04 14.84
C ILE A 281 26.30 -14.00 15.10
N VAL A 282 27.55 -14.46 15.20
CA VAL A 282 28.71 -13.59 15.37
C VAL A 282 29.26 -13.20 14.00
N ILE A 283 29.31 -11.90 13.72
CA ILE A 283 29.80 -11.35 12.43
C ILE A 283 30.72 -10.18 12.72
N ASN A 284 31.93 -10.18 12.17
CA ASN A 284 32.90 -9.08 12.36
C ASN A 284 33.12 -8.72 13.85
N SER A 285 33.16 -9.72 14.72
CA SER A 285 33.25 -9.58 16.19
C SER A 285 32.02 -8.94 16.87
N LEU A 286 30.91 -8.76 16.15
CA LEU A 286 29.63 -8.31 16.70
C LEU A 286 28.72 -9.50 16.99
N ASN A 287 28.10 -9.49 18.17
CA ASN A 287 27.03 -10.43 18.51
C ASN A 287 25.68 -9.91 18.01
N LEU A 288 25.13 -10.53 16.96
CA LEU A 288 23.91 -10.08 16.30
C LEU A 288 22.77 -11.07 16.55
N LEU A 289 21.65 -10.57 17.07
CA LEU A 289 20.40 -11.31 17.18
C LEU A 289 19.61 -11.17 15.88
N PHE A 290 19.47 -12.27 15.15
CA PHE A 290 18.61 -12.39 13.98
C PHE A 290 17.24 -12.92 14.40
N MET A 291 16.18 -12.27 13.95
CA MET A 291 14.79 -12.69 14.11
C MET A 291 14.11 -12.74 12.75
N ARG A 292 13.28 -13.74 12.51
CA ARG A 292 12.58 -13.96 11.25
C ARG A 292 11.07 -13.95 11.47
N GLN A 293 10.36 -13.18 10.67
CA GLN A 293 8.91 -13.15 10.64
C GLN A 293 8.40 -13.52 9.25
N LYS A 294 7.50 -14.50 9.18
CA LYS A 294 6.86 -14.92 7.93
C LYS A 294 5.58 -14.12 7.68
N MET A 295 5.38 -13.66 6.46
CA MET A 295 4.18 -12.96 6.02
C MET A 295 3.19 -13.91 5.33
N THR A 296 1.92 -13.50 5.25
CA THR A 296 0.85 -14.28 4.62
C THR A 296 1.03 -14.49 3.12
N ASN A 297 1.74 -13.57 2.46
CA ASN A 297 2.08 -13.64 1.03
C ASN A 297 3.31 -14.52 0.74
N GLY A 298 3.94 -15.11 1.76
CA GLY A 298 5.13 -15.95 1.63
C GLY A 298 6.46 -15.21 1.79
N ASP A 299 6.43 -13.88 1.93
CA ASP A 299 7.64 -13.09 2.18
C ASP A 299 8.16 -13.30 3.61
N ARG A 300 9.44 -13.01 3.82
CA ARG A 300 10.14 -13.16 5.09
C ARG A 300 10.79 -11.84 5.45
N ILE A 301 10.47 -11.31 6.63
CA ILE A 301 11.12 -10.14 7.21
C ILE A 301 12.17 -10.62 8.20
N ILE A 302 13.38 -10.07 8.09
CA ILE A 302 14.53 -10.39 8.94
C ILE A 302 14.90 -9.11 9.68
N PHE A 303 14.84 -9.18 11.01
CA PHE A 303 15.30 -8.13 11.92
C PHE A 303 16.62 -8.55 12.54
N VAL A 304 17.58 -7.64 12.61
CA VAL A 304 18.93 -7.90 13.13
C VAL A 304 19.29 -6.82 14.13
N LYS A 305 19.55 -7.22 15.38
CA LYS A 305 19.92 -6.28 16.45
C LYS A 305 21.34 -6.56 16.95
N ASN A 306 22.11 -5.51 17.17
CA ASN A 306 23.40 -5.63 17.85
C ASN A 306 23.19 -5.70 19.37
N ILE A 307 23.57 -6.81 19.98
CA ILE A 307 23.36 -7.07 21.41
C ILE A 307 24.26 -6.16 22.28
N GLU A 308 25.45 -5.82 21.81
CA GLU A 308 26.43 -5.04 22.58
C GLU A 308 26.13 -3.54 22.63
N ALA A 309 25.54 -2.99 21.56
CA ALA A 309 25.16 -1.58 21.49
C ALA A 309 24.20 -1.18 22.63
N ARG A 310 23.28 -2.07 23.01
CA ARG A 310 22.31 -1.86 24.09
C ARG A 310 22.98 -1.77 25.47
N ILE A 311 24.02 -2.57 25.69
CA ILE A 311 24.81 -2.53 26.93
C ILE A 311 25.59 -1.21 27.02
N LEU A 312 26.13 -0.73 25.91
CA LEU A 312 26.88 0.54 25.86
C LEU A 312 25.99 1.76 26.11
N GLU A 313 24.77 1.78 25.56
CA GLU A 313 23.81 2.86 25.75
C GLU A 313 23.33 2.96 27.21
N SER A 314 22.93 1.84 27.82
CA SER A 314 22.57 1.79 29.24
C SER A 314 23.71 2.26 30.14
N ASN A 315 24.95 1.86 29.84
CA ASN A 315 26.13 2.35 30.55
C ASN A 315 26.40 3.84 30.34
N ARG A 316 26.10 4.40 29.17
CA ARG A 316 26.26 5.82 28.88
C ARG A 316 25.27 6.67 29.66
N LEU A 317 23.99 6.30 29.65
CA LEU A 317 22.95 6.99 30.44
C LEU A 317 23.30 6.98 31.92
N ASN A 318 23.68 5.81 32.45
CA ASN A 318 24.12 5.66 33.84
C ASN A 318 25.32 6.57 34.17
N ARG A 319 26.33 6.67 33.29
CA ARG A 319 27.46 7.61 33.46
C ARG A 319 27.02 9.07 33.45
N GLU A 320 26.06 9.45 32.62
CA GLU A 320 25.52 10.81 32.59
C GLU A 320 24.77 11.16 33.87
N LEU A 321 23.97 10.25 34.41
CA LEU A 321 23.28 10.44 35.68
C LEU A 321 24.28 10.62 36.84
N ILE A 322 25.33 9.80 36.88
CA ILE A 322 26.42 9.94 37.86
C ILE A 322 27.09 11.32 37.73
N LYS A 323 27.38 11.79 36.49
CA LYS A 323 27.94 13.13 36.24
C LYS A 323 27.02 14.27 36.70
N ARG A 324 25.70 14.07 36.64
CA ARG A 324 24.70 15.03 37.14
C ARG A 324 24.55 15.00 38.66
N GLY A 325 25.33 14.17 39.36
CA GLY A 325 25.34 14.10 40.83
C GLY A 325 24.33 13.12 41.43
N HIS A 326 23.73 12.24 40.60
CA HIS A 326 22.87 11.14 41.06
C HIS A 326 23.71 9.99 41.61
N VAL A 327 24.36 10.24 42.75
CA VAL A 327 25.19 9.29 43.47
C VAL A 327 24.71 9.18 44.92
N ALA A 328 24.82 7.98 45.50
CA ALA A 328 24.54 7.78 46.91
C ALA A 328 25.56 8.56 47.74
N LYS A 329 25.07 9.47 48.59
CA LYS A 329 25.92 10.39 49.36
C LYS A 329 26.28 9.87 50.75
N TYR A 330 25.47 8.95 51.28
CA TYR A 330 25.58 8.50 52.67
C TYR A 330 25.87 7.00 52.75
N THR A 331 26.60 6.63 53.80
CA THR A 331 26.93 5.25 54.17
C THR A 331 26.32 4.92 55.54
N PHE A 332 26.38 3.65 55.96
CA PHE A 332 25.90 3.23 57.29
C PHE A 332 26.62 3.93 58.45
N ASP A 333 27.81 4.49 58.21
CA ASP A 333 28.58 5.28 59.19
C ASP A 333 27.96 6.65 59.45
N HIS A 334 27.23 7.20 58.46
CA HIS A 334 26.55 8.48 58.59
C HIS A 334 25.25 8.41 59.41
N ILE A 335 24.76 7.19 59.69
CA ILE A 335 23.59 6.97 60.54
C ILE A 335 24.07 6.96 62.00
N LEU A 336 24.02 8.10 62.69
CA LEU A 336 24.56 8.21 64.05
C LEU A 336 23.58 7.62 65.09
N GLY A 337 24.07 6.75 65.96
CA GLY A 337 23.27 6.15 67.04
C GLY A 337 23.85 4.83 67.56
N GLN A 338 23.70 4.58 68.86
CA GLN A 338 24.26 3.42 69.57
C GLN A 338 23.21 2.59 70.33
N SER A 339 21.92 2.93 70.21
CA SER A 339 20.86 2.12 70.81
C SER A 339 20.79 0.73 70.17
N THR A 340 20.30 -0.26 70.90
CA THR A 340 20.12 -1.62 70.39
C THR A 340 19.25 -1.64 69.13
N ALA A 341 18.15 -0.88 69.13
CA ALA A 341 17.22 -0.81 68.00
C ALA A 341 17.86 -0.26 66.70
N ILE A 342 18.67 0.81 66.78
CA ILE A 342 19.32 1.35 65.57
C ILE A 342 20.42 0.43 65.05
N MET A 343 21.15 -0.25 65.95
CA MET A 343 22.16 -1.24 65.56
C MET A 343 21.52 -2.43 64.83
N GLU A 344 20.36 -2.90 65.30
CA GLU A 344 19.59 -3.96 64.65
C GLU A 344 19.08 -3.53 63.27
N ALA A 345 18.51 -2.32 63.16
CA ALA A 345 18.07 -1.77 61.88
C ALA A 345 19.21 -1.67 60.85
N LYS A 346 20.39 -1.17 61.26
CA LYS A 346 21.60 -1.15 60.41
C LYS A 346 22.00 -2.55 59.95
N PHE A 347 21.98 -3.52 60.86
CA PHE A 347 22.34 -4.91 60.55
C PHE A 347 21.40 -5.52 59.50
N ILE A 348 20.09 -5.36 59.67
CA ILE A 348 19.08 -5.85 58.71
C ILE A 348 19.25 -5.17 57.35
N ALA A 349 19.34 -3.84 57.33
CA ALA A 349 19.51 -3.06 56.11
C ALA A 349 20.78 -3.45 55.35
N HIS A 350 21.91 -3.65 56.04
CA HIS A 350 23.15 -4.10 55.43
C HIS A 350 23.04 -5.51 54.82
N ARG A 351 22.29 -6.42 55.44
CA ARG A 351 22.03 -7.75 54.86
C ARG A 351 21.16 -7.66 53.61
N LEU A 352 20.10 -6.86 53.65
CA LEU A 352 19.18 -6.66 52.53
C LEU A 352 19.84 -5.96 51.34
N ALA A 353 20.85 -5.11 51.57
CA ALA A 353 21.59 -4.43 50.53
C ALA A 353 22.21 -5.37 49.47
N LYS A 354 22.51 -6.63 49.83
CA LYS A 354 23.04 -7.62 48.88
C LYS A 354 21.98 -8.34 48.05
N SER A 355 20.71 -8.07 48.29
CA SER A 355 19.59 -8.66 47.54
C SER A 355 19.11 -7.75 46.40
N GLU A 356 18.46 -8.35 45.41
CA GLU A 356 17.81 -7.62 44.29
C GLU A 356 16.32 -7.31 44.59
N LEU A 357 15.86 -7.54 45.84
CA LEU A 357 14.46 -7.34 46.24
C LEU A 357 14.17 -5.86 46.53
N THR A 358 12.90 -5.47 46.34
CA THR A 358 12.40 -4.15 46.77
C THR A 358 12.42 -4.05 48.30
N ILE A 359 12.95 -2.95 48.83
CA ILE A 359 13.07 -2.70 50.28
C ILE A 359 12.13 -1.57 50.68
N LEU A 360 11.25 -1.82 51.65
CA LEU A 360 10.41 -0.81 52.29
C LEU A 360 11.08 -0.34 53.59
N ILE A 361 11.25 0.97 53.75
CA ILE A 361 11.83 1.59 54.96
C ILE A 361 10.72 2.35 55.69
N GLU A 362 10.30 1.85 56.85
CA GLU A 362 9.26 2.46 57.66
C GLU A 362 9.85 3.27 58.83
N GLY A 363 9.14 4.32 59.22
CA GLY A 363 9.53 5.18 60.34
C GLY A 363 8.87 6.55 60.24
N GLU A 364 8.79 7.25 61.37
CA GLU A 364 8.22 8.60 61.44
C GLU A 364 8.98 9.60 60.56
N SER A 365 8.37 10.76 60.27
CA SER A 365 9.04 11.81 59.50
C SER A 365 10.30 12.31 60.23
N GLY A 366 11.38 12.58 59.49
CA GLY A 366 12.64 13.06 60.07
C GLY A 366 13.54 12.01 60.73
N THR A 367 13.17 10.73 60.74
CA THR A 367 13.97 9.63 61.34
C THR A 367 15.18 9.18 60.51
N GLY A 368 15.50 9.86 59.41
CA GLY A 368 16.68 9.56 58.60
C GLY A 368 16.51 8.42 57.58
N LYS A 369 15.28 8.12 57.14
CA LYS A 369 15.00 7.07 56.12
C LYS A 369 15.84 7.22 54.84
N GLU A 370 16.12 8.45 54.41
CA GLU A 370 16.98 8.74 53.25
C GLU A 370 18.44 8.28 53.46
N LEU A 371 18.97 8.43 54.68
CA LEU A 371 20.31 7.95 55.02
C LEU A 371 20.39 6.43 54.86
N PHE A 372 19.35 5.71 55.30
CA PHE A 372 19.25 4.27 55.12
C PHE A 372 19.16 3.88 53.64
N ALA A 373 18.29 4.51 52.85
CA ALA A 373 18.17 4.21 51.42
C ALA A 373 19.50 4.41 50.66
N SER A 374 20.19 5.53 50.93
CA SER A 374 21.49 5.81 50.32
C SER A 374 22.56 4.82 50.79
N ALA A 375 22.59 4.47 52.08
CA ALA A 375 23.55 3.52 52.64
C ALA A 375 23.35 2.09 52.11
N ILE A 376 22.09 1.68 51.94
CA ILE A 376 21.71 0.39 51.34
C ILE A 376 22.20 0.33 49.89
N HIS A 377 21.97 1.37 49.08
CA HIS A 377 22.48 1.42 47.71
C HIS A 377 24.01 1.32 47.67
N GLY A 378 24.70 2.09 48.51
CA GLY A 378 26.17 2.09 48.60
C GLY A 378 26.76 0.74 49.05
N ALA A 379 26.02 -0.06 49.82
CA ALA A 379 26.43 -1.41 50.23
C ALA A 379 26.01 -2.52 49.24
N SER A 380 25.25 -2.19 48.19
CA SER A 380 24.68 -3.16 47.24
C SER A 380 25.65 -3.58 46.12
N ASN A 381 25.23 -4.55 45.31
CA ASN A 381 25.94 -4.91 44.07
C ASN A 381 25.80 -3.83 42.98
N ARG A 382 24.88 -2.87 43.16
CA ARG A 382 24.61 -1.76 42.26
C ARG A 382 25.25 -0.44 42.74
N ALA A 383 26.15 -0.49 43.71
CA ALA A 383 26.78 0.71 44.29
C ALA A 383 27.51 1.59 43.26
N SER A 384 27.98 1.02 42.15
CA SER A 384 28.61 1.75 41.04
C SER A 384 27.62 2.34 40.02
N GLN A 385 26.32 2.11 40.21
CA GLN A 385 25.25 2.62 39.36
C GLN A 385 24.68 3.91 39.96
N ALA A 386 24.02 4.72 39.14
CA ALA A 386 23.35 5.95 39.55
C ALA A 386 22.32 5.69 40.66
N TYR A 387 22.24 6.63 41.60
CA TYR A 387 21.27 6.62 42.70
C TYR A 387 20.37 7.86 42.57
N LEU A 388 19.08 7.63 42.37
CA LEU A 388 18.08 8.68 42.21
C LEU A 388 17.11 8.63 43.39
N ALA A 389 17.19 9.63 44.27
CA ALA A 389 16.23 9.83 45.34
C ALA A 389 15.12 10.78 44.88
N ILE A 390 13.86 10.36 44.98
CA ILE A 390 12.69 11.16 44.63
C ILE A 390 11.83 11.31 45.89
N ASN A 391 11.50 12.56 46.23
CA ASN A 391 10.56 12.86 47.31
C ASN A 391 9.19 13.20 46.72
N PHE A 392 8.24 12.27 46.82
CA PHE A 392 6.89 12.43 46.28
C PHE A 392 6.01 13.45 47.04
N SER A 393 6.41 13.90 48.25
CA SER A 393 5.58 14.84 49.02
C SER A 393 5.55 16.27 48.45
N ALA A 394 6.41 16.57 47.47
CA ALA A 394 6.51 17.88 46.84
C ALA A 394 5.72 18.01 45.51
N PHE A 395 5.06 16.94 45.06
CA PHE A 395 4.41 16.87 43.76
C PHE A 395 2.91 16.53 43.90
N THR A 396 2.08 17.01 42.97
CA THR A 396 0.72 16.50 42.75
C THR A 396 0.79 15.22 41.91
N ASP A 397 -0.20 14.34 41.99
CA ASP A 397 -0.19 13.05 41.28
C ASP A 397 0.11 13.19 39.77
N GLU A 398 -0.47 14.20 39.13
CA GLU A 398 -0.27 14.54 37.70
C GLU A 398 1.16 15.01 37.39
N LEU A 399 1.79 15.74 38.32
CA LEU A 399 3.19 16.19 38.19
C LEU A 399 4.18 15.05 38.45
N ILE A 400 3.83 14.08 39.30
CA ILE A 400 4.68 12.89 39.53
C ILE A 400 4.76 12.06 38.27
N GLU A 401 3.62 11.75 37.66
CA GLU A 401 3.56 10.91 36.47
C GLU A 401 4.32 11.54 35.30
N SER A 402 4.14 12.86 35.10
CA SER A 402 4.83 13.62 34.05
C SER A 402 6.34 13.81 34.29
N GLU A 403 6.82 13.73 35.54
CA GLU A 403 8.26 13.73 35.85
C GLU A 403 8.88 12.33 35.70
N LEU A 404 8.18 11.27 36.10
CA LEU A 404 8.67 9.90 36.02
C LEU A 404 8.66 9.35 34.59
N PHE A 405 7.58 9.58 33.85
CA PHE A 405 7.35 8.99 32.53
C PHE A 405 7.39 10.00 31.40
N GLY A 406 7.44 11.30 31.72
CA GLY A 406 7.42 12.35 30.72
C GLY A 406 6.02 12.72 30.29
N TYR A 407 5.92 13.66 29.35
CA TYR A 407 4.64 14.07 28.77
C TYR A 407 4.83 14.68 27.37
N GLU A 408 3.82 14.54 26.53
CA GLU A 408 3.76 15.20 25.22
C GLU A 408 3.14 16.60 25.29
N ASP A 409 3.36 17.39 24.24
CA ASP A 409 2.84 18.77 24.16
C ASP A 409 1.30 18.79 24.30
N GLY A 410 0.80 19.64 25.20
CA GLY A 410 -0.64 19.78 25.46
C GLY A 410 -1.28 18.72 26.38
N ALA A 411 -0.49 17.83 27.01
CA ALA A 411 -1.02 16.80 27.93
C ALA A 411 -1.81 17.37 29.13
N PHE A 412 -1.49 18.57 29.59
CA PHE A 412 -2.21 19.30 30.63
C PHE A 412 -2.06 20.82 30.47
N THR A 413 -2.91 21.60 31.13
CA THR A 413 -2.82 23.07 31.13
C THR A 413 -1.51 23.53 31.79
N GLY A 414 -0.54 23.97 30.98
CA GLY A 414 0.81 24.34 31.43
C GLY A 414 1.93 23.46 30.88
N ALA A 415 1.62 22.42 30.09
CA ALA A 415 2.60 21.61 29.39
C ALA A 415 3.52 22.49 28.50
N LYS A 416 4.83 22.28 28.59
CA LYS A 416 5.79 22.98 27.73
C LYS A 416 5.65 22.51 26.27
N LYS A 417 5.73 23.47 25.34
CA LYS A 417 5.86 23.18 23.91
C LYS A 417 7.07 22.28 23.66
N GLY A 418 6.83 21.10 23.10
CA GLY A 418 7.84 20.07 22.87
C GLY A 418 7.90 18.94 23.89
N GLY A 419 7.02 18.93 24.91
CA GLY A 419 6.95 17.86 25.91
C GLY A 419 8.18 17.80 26.84
N LYS A 420 8.25 16.73 27.64
CA LYS A 420 9.40 16.42 28.51
C LYS A 420 9.63 14.91 28.53
N VAL A 421 10.85 14.46 28.32
CA VAL A 421 11.24 13.04 28.50
C VAL A 421 11.28 12.73 30.01
N GLY A 422 10.69 11.59 30.40
CA GLY A 422 10.62 11.14 31.79
C GLY A 422 11.97 10.71 32.36
N LEU A 423 12.03 10.50 33.67
CA LEU A 423 13.19 9.92 34.33
C LEU A 423 13.41 8.42 34.03
N PHE A 424 12.38 7.72 33.55
CA PHE A 424 12.44 6.30 33.18
C PHE A 424 12.52 6.02 31.66
N GLU A 425 12.39 7.03 30.81
CA GLU A 425 12.56 6.97 29.35
C GLU A 425 13.90 7.58 28.92
#